data_AF-A0A3D3UZF8-F1
#
_entry.id   AF-A0A3D3UZF8-F1
#
_cell.length_a   1.000
_cell.length_b   1.000
_cell.length_c   1.000
_cell.angle_alpha   90.00
_cell.angle_beta   90.00
_cell.angle_gamma   90.00
#
_symmetry.space_group_name_H-M   'P 1'
#
loop_
_entity.id
_entity.type
_entity.pdbx_description
1 polymer ?
#
loop_
_entity_poly.entity_id
_entity_poly.type
_entity_poly.pdbx_seq_one_letter_code
_entity_poly.pdbx_strand_id
1 'polypeptide(L)'
;MLYVLSAMFLGWILGANNTASIFGPGIASGVFSHRKVALIGSVFVVLGALINGSEGLKNLSSLGSNYAYDGAIVLLCAGLTMLALTRLGFPASATQTVFGGMVGIGLVRVGITSMNWQMVARFLLS
;
A
#
# COMPACT_ATOMS: atom_id res chain seq x y z
N MET A 1 -11.41 13.28 7.96
CA MET A 1 -11.98 13.16 6.61
C MET A 1 -10.90 12.93 5.55
N LEU A 2 -9.84 13.77 5.50
CA LEU A 2 -8.74 13.62 4.53
C LEU A 2 -8.04 12.25 4.59
N TYR A 3 -7.75 11.74 5.80
CA TYR A 3 -7.15 10.40 5.99
C TYR A 3 -8.02 9.25 5.45
N VAL A 4 -9.35 9.37 5.52
CA VAL A 4 -10.27 8.35 4.97
C VAL A 4 -10.20 8.34 3.46
N LEU A 5 -10.23 9.53 2.84
CA LEU A 5 -10.13 9.65 1.38
C LEU A 5 -8.78 9.12 0.86
N SER A 6 -7.67 9.46 1.52
CA SER A 6 -6.35 8.92 1.18
C SER A 6 -6.29 7.40 1.33
N ALA A 7 -6.92 6.85 2.38
CA ALA A 7 -6.98 5.40 2.59
C ALA A 7 -7.82 4.68 1.53
N MET A 8 -8.98 5.24 1.17
CA MET A 8 -9.81 4.71 0.09
C MET A 8 -9.10 4.74 -1.26
N PHE A 9 -8.39 5.85 -1.54
CA PHE A 9 -7.60 6.01 -2.76
C PHE A 9 -6.49 4.96 -2.86
N LEU A 10 -5.70 4.80 -1.80
CA LEU A 10 -4.66 3.77 -1.74
C LEU A 10 -5.27 2.36 -1.89
N GLY A 11 -6.37 2.07 -1.19
CA GLY A 11 -7.07 0.78 -1.27
C GLY A 11 -7.53 0.43 -2.68
N TRP A 12 -8.06 1.40 -3.43
CA TRP A 12 -8.44 1.20 -4.82
C TRP A 12 -7.25 0.83 -5.71
N ILE A 13 -6.14 1.54 -5.55
CA ILE A 13 -4.92 1.29 -6.33
C ILE A 13 -4.28 -0.05 -5.97
N LEU A 14 -4.31 -0.43 -4.69
CA LEU A 14 -3.84 -1.74 -4.23
C LEU A 14 -4.64 -2.89 -4.86
N GLY A 15 -5.96 -2.75 -4.91
CA GLY A 15 -6.83 -3.72 -5.57
C GLY A 15 -6.48 -3.89 -7.05
N ALA A 16 -6.29 -2.78 -7.77
CA ALA A 16 -5.91 -2.79 -9.18
C ALA A 16 -4.52 -3.44 -9.40
N ASN A 17 -3.51 -3.03 -8.62
CA ASN A 17 -2.14 -3.52 -8.73
C ASN A 17 -2.05 -5.03 -8.44
N ASN A 18 -2.61 -5.48 -7.32
CA ASN A 18 -2.52 -6.89 -6.90
C ASN A 18 -3.36 -7.82 -7.78
N THR A 19 -4.49 -7.34 -8.29
CA THR A 19 -5.31 -8.12 -9.24
C THR A 19 -4.58 -8.28 -10.57
N ALA A 20 -3.91 -7.23 -11.05
CA ALA A 20 -3.11 -7.28 -12.28
C ALA A 20 -1.90 -8.22 -12.15
N SER A 21 -1.21 -8.24 -11.01
CA SER A 21 -0.06 -9.12 -10.79
C SER A 21 -0.45 -10.60 -10.70
N ILE A 22 -1.55 -10.93 -10.03
CA ILE A 22 -2.00 -12.33 -9.84
C ILE A 22 -2.74 -12.85 -11.08
N PHE A 23 -3.70 -12.10 -11.59
CA PHE A 23 -4.59 -12.57 -12.66
C PHE A 23 -4.16 -12.11 -14.05
N GLY A 24 -3.17 -11.22 -14.17
CA GLY A 24 -2.68 -10.72 -15.45
C GLY A 24 -2.33 -11.82 -16.47
N PRO A 25 -1.48 -12.81 -16.12
CA PRO A 25 -1.13 -13.90 -17.03
C PRO A 25 -2.34 -14.77 -17.43
N GLY A 26 -3.25 -15.02 -16.49
CA GLY A 26 -4.45 -15.84 -16.71
C GLY A 26 -5.52 -15.14 -17.57
N ILE A 27 -5.58 -13.82 -17.50
CA ILE A 27 -6.44 -13.00 -18.36
C ILE A 27 -5.82 -12.88 -19.75
N ALA A 28 -4.50 -12.67 -19.85
CA ALA A 28 -3.79 -12.54 -21.14
C ALA A 28 -3.81 -13.85 -21.96
N SER A 29 -3.80 -15.00 -21.30
CA SER A 29 -3.93 -16.34 -21.92
C SER A 29 -5.36 -16.73 -22.28
N GLY A 30 -6.36 -15.88 -21.98
CA GLY A 30 -7.77 -16.14 -22.29
C GLY A 30 -8.45 -17.16 -21.37
N VAL A 31 -7.76 -17.66 -20.33
CA VAL A 31 -8.30 -18.62 -19.36
C VAL A 31 -9.37 -17.96 -18.49
N PHE A 32 -9.18 -16.68 -18.14
CA PHE A 32 -10.10 -15.93 -17.29
C PHE A 32 -10.66 -14.68 -17.98
N SER A 33 -11.95 -14.41 -17.76
CA SER A 33 -12.60 -13.18 -18.20
C SER A 33 -12.43 -12.08 -17.15
N HIS A 34 -12.08 -10.86 -17.60
CA HIS A 34 -11.89 -9.67 -16.75
C HIS A 34 -13.03 -9.46 -15.74
N ARG A 35 -14.30 -9.59 -16.19
CA ARG A 35 -15.48 -9.35 -15.33
C ARG A 35 -15.60 -10.36 -14.20
N LYS A 36 -15.30 -11.64 -14.48
CA LYS A 36 -15.37 -12.71 -13.48
C LYS A 36 -14.28 -12.56 -12.42
N VAL A 37 -13.07 -12.24 -12.85
CA VAL A 37 -11.93 -12.00 -11.96
C VAL A 37 -12.20 -10.81 -11.04
N ALA A 38 -12.71 -9.71 -11.58
CA ALA A 38 -13.04 -8.53 -10.76
C ALA A 38 -14.09 -8.85 -9.68
N LEU A 39 -15.15 -9.58 -10.04
CA LEU A 39 -16.21 -9.95 -9.10
C LEU A 39 -15.69 -10.88 -8.00
N ILE A 40 -15.05 -11.99 -8.39
CA ILE A 40 -14.56 -12.98 -7.43
C ILE A 40 -13.42 -12.39 -6.59
N GLY A 41 -12.47 -11.69 -7.23
CA GLY A 41 -11.35 -11.05 -6.56
C GLY A 41 -11.80 -10.03 -5.52
N SER A 42 -12.79 -9.19 -5.82
CA SER A 42 -13.29 -8.21 -4.84
C SER A 42 -13.88 -8.87 -3.59
N VAL A 43 -14.64 -9.96 -3.73
CA VAL A 43 -15.20 -10.72 -2.61
C VAL A 43 -14.09 -11.30 -1.72
N PHE A 44 -13.10 -11.95 -2.33
CA PHE A 44 -11.98 -12.54 -1.60
C PHE A 44 -11.08 -11.50 -0.93
N VAL A 45 -10.86 -10.35 -1.57
CA VAL A 45 -10.10 -9.24 -0.98
C VAL A 45 -10.80 -8.69 0.26
N VAL A 46 -12.13 -8.49 0.19
CA VAL A 46 -12.92 -8.03 1.35
C VAL A 46 -12.90 -9.07 2.47
N LEU A 47 -13.09 -10.35 2.14
CA LEU A 47 -13.02 -11.43 3.14
C LEU A 47 -11.64 -11.53 3.79
N GLY A 48 -10.56 -11.46 3.02
CA GLY A 48 -9.20 -11.46 3.55
C GLY A 48 -8.92 -10.25 4.46
N ALA A 49 -9.42 -9.08 4.08
CA ALA A 49 -9.32 -7.87 4.90
C ALA A 49 -10.08 -8.00 6.23
N LEU A 50 -11.23 -8.68 6.25
CA LEU A 50 -12.01 -8.92 7.47
C LEU A 50 -11.33 -9.93 8.40
N ILE A 51 -10.72 -10.98 7.86
CA ILE A 51 -10.13 -12.07 8.67
C ILE A 51 -8.76 -11.67 9.23
N ASN A 52 -7.87 -11.11 8.40
CA ASN A 52 -6.46 -10.86 8.76
C ASN A 52 -6.01 -9.40 8.58
N GLY A 53 -6.91 -8.48 8.23
CA GLY A 53 -6.52 -7.08 8.00
C GLY A 53 -5.92 -6.41 9.24
N SER A 54 -6.38 -6.77 10.44
CA SER A 54 -5.94 -6.17 11.69
C SER A 54 -4.45 -6.43 12.00
N GLU A 55 -3.91 -7.60 11.64
CA GLU A 55 -2.49 -7.93 11.83
C GLU A 55 -1.60 -7.11 10.89
N GLY A 56 -1.99 -6.99 9.62
CA GLY A 56 -1.29 -6.15 8.64
C GLY A 56 -1.27 -4.67 9.05
N LEU A 57 -2.37 -4.17 9.60
CA LEU A 57 -2.45 -2.80 10.11
C LEU A 57 -1.59 -2.58 11.37
N LYS A 58 -1.43 -3.56 12.25
CA LYS A 58 -0.59 -3.45 13.47
C LYS A 58 0.89 -3.20 13.16
N ASN A 59 1.41 -3.87 12.14
CA ASN A 59 2.80 -3.68 11.70
C ASN A 59 3.03 -2.30 11.08
N LEU A 60 1.98 -1.72 10.50
CA LEU A 60 2.03 -0.40 9.90
C LEU A 60 1.82 0.71 10.95
N SER A 61 0.92 0.50 11.91
CA SER A 61 0.65 1.48 12.97
C SER A 61 1.77 1.57 14.01
N SER A 62 2.57 0.51 14.20
CA SER A 62 3.77 0.57 15.05
C SER A 62 4.88 1.47 14.49
N LEU A 63 4.87 1.74 13.18
CA LEU A 63 5.81 2.61 12.47
C LEU A 63 5.24 4.03 12.22
N GLY A 64 3.93 4.21 12.40
CA GLY A 64 3.23 5.45 12.06
C GLY A 64 3.34 6.53 13.14
N SER A 65 3.57 7.77 12.72
CA SER A 65 3.51 8.94 13.59
C SER A 65 2.11 9.11 14.19
N ASN A 66 2.01 9.47 15.47
CA ASN A 66 0.75 9.73 16.20
C ASN A 66 -0.15 10.85 15.62
N TYR A 67 0.23 11.45 14.50
CA TYR A 67 -0.48 12.55 13.87
C TYR A 67 -1.33 12.04 12.69
N ALA A 68 -2.66 12.16 12.82
CA ALA A 68 -3.61 11.73 11.78
C ALA A 68 -3.43 12.42 10.41
N TYR A 69 -2.91 13.65 10.41
CA TYR A 69 -2.64 14.42 9.20
C TYR A 69 -1.41 13.90 8.44
N ASP A 70 -0.36 13.54 9.16
CA ASP A 70 0.85 12.95 8.57
C ASP A 70 0.50 11.61 7.92
N GLY A 71 -0.30 10.79 8.59
CA GLY A 71 -0.82 9.55 8.01
C GLY A 71 -1.58 9.80 6.70
N ALA A 72 -2.45 10.80 6.64
CA ALA A 72 -3.16 11.14 5.41
C ALA A 72 -2.22 11.47 4.23
N ILE A 73 -1.12 12.17 4.51
CA ILE A 73 -0.10 12.53 3.51
C ILE A 73 0.69 11.30 3.06
N VAL A 74 1.12 10.44 4.00
CA VAL A 74 1.81 9.17 3.67
C VAL A 74 0.94 8.33 2.73
N LEU A 75 -0.33 8.12 3.08
CA LEU A 75 -1.23 7.29 2.26
C LEU A 75 -1.48 7.90 0.88
N LEU A 76 -1.55 9.22 0.78
CA LEU A 76 -1.74 9.92 -0.49
C LEU A 76 -0.49 9.81 -1.38
N CYS A 77 0.70 10.08 -0.83
CA CYS A 77 1.97 9.89 -1.55
C CYS A 77 2.19 8.44 -1.97
N ALA A 78 1.87 7.49 -1.09
CA ALA A 78 1.95 6.07 -1.41
C ALA A 78 0.98 5.71 -2.53
N GLY A 79 -0.25 6.22 -2.49
CA GLY A 79 -1.25 6.03 -3.54
C GLY A 79 -0.75 6.59 -4.88
N LEU A 80 -0.27 7.83 -4.92
CA LEU A 80 0.24 8.44 -6.14
C LEU A 80 1.42 7.67 -6.74
N THR A 81 2.34 7.22 -5.91
CA THR A 81 3.51 6.45 -6.35
C THR A 81 3.10 5.08 -6.90
N MET A 82 2.21 4.38 -6.19
CA MET A 82 1.64 3.12 -6.67
C MET A 82 0.87 3.31 -7.98
N LEU A 83 0.09 4.39 -8.11
CA LEU A 83 -0.64 4.70 -9.34
C LEU A 83 0.31 4.88 -10.51
N ALA A 84 1.38 5.67 -10.31
CA ALA A 84 2.39 5.89 -11.33
C ALA A 84 3.05 4.56 -11.76
N LEU A 85 3.48 3.74 -10.81
CA LEU A 85 4.12 2.45 -11.09
C LEU A 85 3.16 1.45 -11.77
N THR A 86 1.91 1.37 -11.33
CA THR A 86 0.88 0.54 -11.95
C THR A 86 0.58 0.98 -13.38
N ARG A 87 0.58 2.30 -13.65
CA ARG A 87 0.39 2.82 -15.02
C ARG A 87 1.58 2.53 -15.93
N LEU A 88 2.79 2.46 -15.36
CA LEU A 88 4.01 2.08 -16.07
C LEU A 88 4.15 0.55 -16.23
N GLY A 89 3.26 -0.25 -15.64
CA GLY A 89 3.29 -1.71 -15.73
C GLY A 89 4.30 -2.38 -14.80
N PHE A 90 4.90 -1.65 -13.87
CA PHE A 90 5.82 -2.23 -12.90
C PHE A 90 5.05 -2.86 -11.72
N PRO A 91 5.35 -4.11 -11.33
CA PRO A 91 4.85 -4.67 -10.09
C PRO A 91 5.49 -3.92 -8.92
N ALA A 92 4.66 -3.26 -8.11
CA ALA A 92 5.10 -2.37 -7.05
C ALA A 92 4.62 -2.87 -5.69
N SER A 93 5.47 -2.74 -4.66
CA SER A 93 5.14 -3.16 -3.30
C SER A 93 4.47 -2.03 -2.52
N ALA A 94 3.23 -2.29 -2.10
CA ALA A 94 2.46 -1.43 -1.20
C ALA A 94 3.22 -1.05 0.07
N THR A 95 3.81 -2.07 0.71
CA THR A 95 4.53 -1.96 1.97
C THR A 95 5.73 -1.02 1.83
N GLN A 96 6.51 -1.19 0.76
CA GLN A 96 7.68 -0.33 0.49
C GLN A 96 7.26 1.10 0.21
N THR A 97 6.16 1.30 -0.51
CA THR A 97 5.69 2.63 -0.89
C THR A 97 5.17 3.41 0.33
N VAL A 98 4.40 2.76 1.20
CA VAL A 98 3.93 3.36 2.45
C VAL A 98 5.10 3.62 3.41
N PHE A 99 6.01 2.65 3.54
CA PHE A 99 7.20 2.80 4.37
C PHE A 99 8.09 3.97 3.91
N GLY A 100 8.32 4.12 2.60
CA GLY A 100 9.05 5.26 2.04
C GLY A 100 8.39 6.60 2.39
N GLY A 101 7.05 6.67 2.36
CA GLY A 101 6.31 7.84 2.81
C GLY A 101 6.47 8.13 4.31
N MET A 102 6.47 7.09 5.16
CA MET A 102 6.73 7.22 6.59
C MET A 102 8.13 7.75 6.89
N VAL A 103 9.14 7.22 6.20
CA VAL A 103 10.53 7.70 6.29
C VAL A 103 10.61 9.17 5.85
N GLY A 104 9.93 9.54 4.76
CA GLY A 104 9.87 10.93 4.28
C GLY A 104 9.31 11.91 5.32
N ILE A 105 8.21 11.56 5.98
CA ILE A 105 7.66 12.40 7.07
C ILE A 105 8.59 12.39 8.28
N GLY A 106 9.19 11.25 8.62
CA GLY A 106 10.18 11.15 9.70
C GLY A 106 11.35 12.11 9.50
N LEU A 107 11.86 12.21 8.27
CA LEU A 107 12.91 13.14 7.89
C LEU A 107 12.49 14.61 8.06
N VAL A 108 11.26 14.96 7.69
CA VAL A 108 10.75 16.33 7.82
C VAL A 108 10.49 16.71 9.29
N ARG A 109 9.97 15.80 10.10
CA ARG A 109 9.59 16.05 11.51
C ARG A 109 10.77 16.05 12.47
N VAL A 110 11.63 15.05 12.34
CA VAL A 110 12.67 14.72 13.34
C VAL A 110 14.07 15.03 12.82
N GLY A 111 14.24 15.13 11.50
CA GLY A 111 15.54 15.38 10.87
C GLY A 111 16.38 14.11 10.71
N ILE A 112 17.34 14.16 9.77
CA ILE A 112 18.22 13.04 9.41
C ILE A 112 19.00 12.49 10.62
N THR A 113 19.43 13.38 11.52
CA THR A 113 20.32 13.03 12.65
C THR A 113 19.62 12.30 13.79
N SER A 114 18.31 12.49 13.93
CA SER A 114 17.53 11.94 15.05
C SER A 114 16.65 10.75 14.64
N MET A 115 16.79 10.29 13.39
CA MET A 115 16.05 9.14 12.87
C MET A 115 16.76 7.82 13.23
N ASN A 116 15.98 6.80 13.62
CA ASN A 116 16.52 5.49 13.95
C ASN A 116 16.83 4.68 12.67
N TRP A 117 18.01 4.92 12.11
CA TRP A 117 18.49 4.24 10.90
C TRP A 117 18.61 2.72 11.05
N GLN A 118 18.79 2.20 12.26
CA GLN A 118 18.82 0.75 12.49
C GLN A 118 17.44 0.12 12.29
N MET A 119 16.37 0.78 12.72
CA MET A 119 15.00 0.33 12.45
C MET A 119 14.70 0.36 10.95
N VAL A 120 15.13 1.42 10.27
CA VAL A 120 14.96 1.56 8.82
C VAL A 120 15.69 0.46 8.06
N ALA A 121 16.95 0.20 8.41
CA ALA A 121 17.73 -0.87 7.80
C ALA A 121 17.13 -2.25 8.04
N ARG A 122 16.62 -2.53 9.25
CA ARG A 122 15.95 -3.80 9.55
C ARG A 122 14.71 -4.03 8.68
N PHE A 123 13.92 -2.99 8.46
CA PHE A 123 12.73 -3.08 7.61
C PHE A 123 13.08 -3.24 6.12
N LEU A 124 14.18 -2.64 5.67
CA LEU A 124 14.67 -2.83 4.30
C LEU A 124 15.23 -4.24 4.06
N LEU A 125 15.70 -4.91 5.11
CA LEU A 125 16.29 -6.24 5.05
C LEU A 125 15.30 -7.37 5.36
N SER A 126 14.08 -7.04 5.80
CA SER A 126 12.98 -7.99 6.05
C SER A 126 12.12 -8.19 4.81
#